data_AF-A0A482X0Z0-F1
#
_entry.id   AF-A0A482X0Z0-F1
#
_cell.length_a   1.000
_cell.length_b   1.000
_cell.length_c   1.000
_cell.angle_alpha   90.00
_cell.angle_beta   90.00
_cell.angle_gamma   90.00
#
_symmetry.space_group_name_H-M   'P 1'
#
loop_
_entity.id
_entity.type
_entity.pdbx_description
1 polymer ?
#
loop_
_entity_poly.entity_id
_entity_poly.type
_entity_poly.pdbx_seq_one_letter_code
_entity_poly.pdbx_strand_id
1 'polypeptide(L)' 'VNIRYVSSSSTSNKSEIANPTSDLIGQPHPISNLRAVKFYIPKNENDVERQYRIKREEVQKWNDKFWIAHNTHFIS' A
#
# COMPACT_ATOMS: atom_id res chain seq x y z
N VAL A 1 17.40 6.69 2.21
CA VAL A 1 15.96 6.51 1.89
C VAL A 1 15.83 6.51 0.37
N ASN A 2 15.75 5.33 -0.26
CA ASN A 2 15.68 5.21 -1.72
C ASN A 2 14.23 4.94 -2.12
N ILE A 3 13.50 5.97 -2.54
CA ILE A 3 12.11 5.86 -3.00
C ILE A 3 12.13 5.87 -4.53
N ARG A 4 11.89 4.72 -5.17
CA ARG A 4 11.66 4.67 -6.62
C ARG A 4 10.19 4.98 -6.91
N TYR A 5 9.96 6.02 -7.71
CA TYR A 5 8.65 6.43 -8.20
C TYR A 5 8.15 5.45 -9.27
N VAL A 6 6.92 4.96 -9.18
CA VAL A 6 6.23 4.29 -10.30
C VAL A 6 5.11 5.23 -10.79
N SER A 7 5.40 5.94 -11.87
CA SER A 7 4.45 6.79 -12.61
C SER A 7 3.54 5.91 -13.48
N SER A 8 2.25 6.22 -13.50
CA SER A 8 1.27 5.63 -14.42
C SER A 8 1.45 6.24 -15.82
N SER A 9 2.27 5.58 -16.63
CA SER A 9 2.13 5.63 -18.09
C SER A 9 2.65 4.32 -18.68
N SER A 10 1.82 3.74 -19.53
CA SER A 10 1.94 2.48 -20.26
C SER A 10 3.34 2.10 -20.76
N THR A 11 3.84 0.95 -20.30
CA THR A 11 4.56 -0.09 -21.08
C THR A 11 4.80 -1.28 -20.13
N SER A 12 4.00 -2.33 -20.29
CA SER A 12 4.10 -3.57 -19.49
C SER A 12 5.29 -4.41 -19.95
N ASN A 13 6.51 -3.93 -19.69
CA ASN A 13 7.66 -4.80 -19.58
C ASN A 13 7.61 -5.40 -18.17
N LYS A 14 7.06 -6.61 -18.08
CA LYS A 14 7.04 -7.48 -16.89
C LYS A 14 8.47 -7.98 -16.61
N SER A 15 9.39 -7.07 -16.30
CA SER A 15 10.75 -7.43 -15.90
C SER A 15 10.79 -7.59 -14.37
N GLU A 16 10.82 -8.87 -13.96
CA GLU A 16 11.62 -9.39 -12.86
C GLU A 16 11.97 -8.42 -11.71
N ILE A 17 11.01 -8.19 -10.81
CA ILE A 17 11.34 -7.98 -9.40
C ILE A 17 10.54 -9.03 -8.63
N ALA A 18 10.96 -10.29 -8.79
CA ALA A 18 10.46 -11.38 -7.98
C ALA A 18 10.96 -11.14 -6.54
N ASN A 19 10.04 -10.77 -5.65
CA ASN A 19 10.21 -10.50 -4.23
C ASN A 19 10.83 -9.12 -3.92
N PRO A 20 9.99 -8.06 -3.82
CA PRO A 20 10.47 -6.78 -3.29
C PRO A 20 11.03 -6.98 -1.88
N THR A 21 12.12 -6.30 -1.53
CA THR A 21 12.74 -6.35 -0.19
C THR A 21 12.27 -5.22 0.74
N SER A 22 11.28 -4.44 0.29
CA SER A 22 10.74 -3.28 0.99
C SER A 22 9.23 -3.15 0.74
N ASP A 23 8.56 -2.37 1.59
CA ASP A 23 7.16 -2.02 1.40
C ASP A 23 6.95 -1.34 0.04
N LEU A 24 5.88 -1.69 -0.65
CA LEU A 24 5.49 -1.08 -1.91
C LEU A 24 4.39 -0.06 -1.65
N ILE A 25 4.59 1.17 -2.15
CA ILE A 25 3.64 2.28 -2.01
C ILE A 25 2.99 2.54 -3.37
N GLY A 26 1.67 2.46 -3.39
CA GLY A 26 0.86 2.70 -4.58
C GLY A 26 0.59 4.18 -4.87
N GLN A 27 -0.22 4.39 -5.90
CA GLN A 27 -0.76 5.68 -6.25
C GLN A 27 -1.75 6.16 -5.18
N PRO A 28 -1.95 7.49 -5.05
CA PRO A 28 -2.98 8.03 -4.15
C PRO A 28 -4.37 7.60 -4.64
N HIS A 29 -5.23 7.23 -3.70
CA HIS A 29 -6.63 6.91 -3.98
C HIS A 29 -7.38 8.22 -4.32
N PRO A 30 -8.23 8.24 -5.37
CA PRO A 30 -8.83 9.49 -5.86
C PRO A 30 -9.75 10.21 -4.87
N ILE A 31 -10.33 9.48 -3.90
CA ILE A 31 -11.27 10.03 -2.91
C ILE A 31 -10.56 10.35 -1.58
N SER A 32 -9.95 9.35 -0.93
CA SER A 32 -9.25 9.53 0.36
C SER A 32 -7.89 10.23 0.24
N ASN A 33 -7.30 10.32 -0.95
CA ASN A 33 -5.91 10.76 -1.19
C ASN A 33 -4.83 9.92 -0.46
N LEU A 34 -5.23 8.80 0.16
CA LEU A 34 -4.31 7.89 0.84
C LEU A 34 -3.65 6.93 -0.15
N ARG A 35 -2.41 6.55 0.13
CA ARG A 35 -1.66 5.59 -0.70
C ARG A 35 -1.87 4.18 -0.19
N ALA A 36 -2.17 3.26 -1.09
CA ALA A 36 -2.17 1.83 -0.77
C ALA A 36 -0.74 1.37 -0.43
N VAL A 37 -0.59 0.56 0.62
CA VAL A 37 0.69 -0.02 1.02
C VAL A 37 0.59 -1.53 0.95
N LYS A 38 1.47 -2.17 0.18
CA LYS A 38 1.68 -3.62 0.25
C LYS A 38 2.94 -3.86 1.06
N PHE A 39 2.74 -4.34 2.30
CA PHE A 39 3.84 -4.62 3.20
C PHE A 39 4.69 -5.78 2.68
N TYR A 40 6.00 -5.62 2.81
CA TYR A 40 6.94 -6.70 2.54
C TYR A 40 6.72 -7.85 3.54
N ILE A 41 6.85 -9.08 3.03
CA ILE A 41 6.82 -10.30 3.83
C ILE A 41 8.22 -10.91 3.77
N PRO A 42 9.00 -10.88 4.87
CA PRO A 42 10.30 -11.54 4.93
C PRO A 42 10.20 -13.06 4.69
N LYS A 43 11.24 -13.64 4.08
CA LYS A 43 11.29 -15.09 3.81
C LYS A 43 11.19 -15.95 5.08
N ASN A 44 11.70 -15.42 6.20
CA ASN A 44 11.68 -16.05 7.52
C ASN A 44 10.88 -15.19 8.52
N GLU A 45 9.73 -14.66 8.10
CA GLU A 45 8.83 -13.88 8.96
C GLU A 45 8.46 -14.70 10.21
N ASN A 46 8.75 -14.16 11.40
CA ASN A 46 8.33 -14.78 12.65
C ASN A 46 6.87 -14.45 12.99
N ASP A 47 6.29 -15.18 13.94
CA ASP A 47 4.87 -15.02 14.27
C ASP A 47 4.53 -13.60 14.76
N VAL A 48 5.41 -12.98 15.54
CA VAL A 48 5.19 -11.61 16.06
C VAL A 48 5.24 -10.59 14.92
N GLU A 49 6.20 -10.71 14.00
CA GLU A 49 6.31 -9.87 12.80
C GLU A 49 5.07 -10.02 11.92
N ARG A 50 4.61 -11.26 11.71
CA ARG A 50 3.39 -11.55 10.96
C ARG A 50 2.17 -10.89 11.59
N GLN A 51 1.97 -11.06 12.90
CA GLN A 51 0.85 -10.43 13.60
C GLN A 51 0.92 -8.90 13.53
N TYR A 52 2.12 -8.34 13.66
CA TYR A 52 2.32 -6.90 13.52
C TYR A 52 1.97 -6.42 12.11
N ARG A 53 2.44 -7.10 11.06
CA ARG A 53 2.11 -6.78 9.67
C ARG A 53 0.61 -6.84 9.41
N ILE A 54 -0.07 -7.90 9.86
CA ILE A 54 -1.53 -8.04 9.70
C ILE A 54 -2.26 -6.89 10.37
N LYS A 55 -1.89 -6.52 11.61
CA LYS A 55 -2.49 -5.36 12.30
C LYS A 55 -2.28 -4.06 11.55
N ARG A 56 -1.09 -3.85 10.95
CA ARG A 56 -0.85 -2.68 10.10
C ARG A 56 -1.75 -2.67 8.86
N GLU A 57 -1.95 -3.82 8.21
CA GLU A 57 -2.87 -3.94 7.07
C GLU A 57 -4.31 -3.63 7.45
N GLU A 58 -4.78 -4.12 8.60
CA GLU A 58 -6.12 -3.84 9.12
C GLU A 58 -6.32 -2.36 9.39
N VAL A 59 -5.36 -1.72 10.08
CA VAL A 59 -5.40 -0.27 10.35
C VAL A 59 -5.38 0.53 9.06
N GLN A 60 -4.53 0.18 8.08
CA GLN A 60 -4.47 0.89 6.81
C GLN A 60 -5.79 0.77 6.03
N LYS A 61 -6.40 -0.42 6.00
CA LYS A 61 -7.70 -0.65 5.37
C LYS A 61 -8.81 0.13 6.07
N TRP A 62 -8.81 0.17 7.39
CA TRP A 62 -9.78 0.95 8.16
C TRP A 62 -9.64 2.45 7.89
N ASN A 63 -8.41 2.97 7.90
CA ASN A 63 -8.12 4.37 7.63
C ASN A 63 -8.59 4.81 6.23
N ASP A 64 -8.29 4.00 5.21
CA ASP A 64 -8.74 4.28 3.84
C ASP A 64 -10.27 4.27 3.72
N LYS A 65 -10.95 3.26 4.28
CA LYS A 65 -12.42 3.21 4.31
C LYS A 65 -13.03 4.41 5.03
N PHE A 66 -12.46 4.80 6.16
CA PHE A 66 -12.92 5.97 6.91
C PHE A 66 -12.85 7.24 6.05
N TRP A 67 -11.69 7.51 5.43
CA TRP A 67 -11.51 8.71 4.62
C TRP A 67 -12.29 8.70 3.32
N ILE A 68 -12.49 7.54 2.69
CA ILE A 68 -13.40 7.43 1.55
C ILE A 68 -14.81 7.85 1.98
N ALA A 69 -15.35 7.23 3.03
CA ALA A 69 -16.70 7.53 3.50
C ALA A 69 -16.84 9.00 3.93
N HIS A 70 -15.88 9.51 4.71
CA HIS A 70 -15.85 10.89 5.17
C HIS A 70 -15.82 11.88 3.98
N ASN A 71 -14.90 11.70 3.04
CA ASN A 71 -14.73 12.64 1.92
C ASN A 71 -15.90 12.59 0.94
N THR A 72 -16.57 11.44 0.78
CA THR A 72 -17.78 11.36 -0.06
C THR A 72 -18.89 12.29 0.41
N HIS A 73 -18.96 12.64 1.70
CA HIS A 73 -19.93 13.62 2.20
C HIS A 73 -19.65 15.06 1.76
N PHE A 74 -18.44 15.38 1.29
CA PHE A 74 -18.03 16.74 0.92
C PHE A 74 -17.86 16.93 -0.59
N ILE A 75 -17.93 15.85 -1.39
CA ILE A 75 -17.79 15.89 -2.85
C ILE A 75 -19.17 16.14 -3.53
N SER A 76 -20.19 16.57 -2.78
CA SER A 76 -21.52 16.95 -3.29
C SER A 76 -21.53 18.30 -3.99
#